data_AF-A0A959ANC0-F1
#
_entry.id   AF-A0A959ANC0-F1
#
_cell.length_a   1.000
_cell.length_b   1.000
_cell.length_c   1.000
_cell.angle_alpha   90.00
_cell.angle_beta   90.00
_cell.angle_gamma   90.00
#
_symmetry.space_group_name_H-M   'P 1'
#
loop_
_entity.id
_entity.type
_entity.pdbx_description
1 polymer ?
#
loop_
_entity_poly.entity_id
_entity_poly.type
_entity_poly.pdbx_seq_one_letter_code
_entity_poly.pdbx_strand_id
1 'polypeptide(L)'
;MRALFDSESDSLGLTQRHFYDSLRFPLAAIAFIWLIHAYLTFVGADPGWYGIMPRRLWGLRGIVTAPLVHGSWGHLASNTFPLFVLTAITL
;
A
#
# COMPACT_ATOMS: atom_id res chain seq x y z
N MET A 1 -10.64 -42.24 -3.86
CA MET A 1 -9.62 -41.66 -4.76
C MET A 1 -10.09 -40.36 -5.43
N ARG A 2 -11.26 -40.31 -6.11
CA ARG A 2 -11.77 -39.05 -6.71
C ARG A 2 -11.93 -37.89 -5.72
N ALA A 3 -12.58 -38.12 -4.57
CA ALA A 3 -12.75 -37.07 -3.55
C ALA A 3 -11.44 -36.50 -2.96
N LEU A 4 -10.34 -37.27 -2.96
CA LEU A 4 -9.02 -36.77 -2.54
C LEU A 4 -8.40 -35.89 -3.64
N PHE A 5 -8.51 -36.32 -4.91
CA PHE A 5 -8.06 -35.54 -6.06
C PHE A 5 -8.83 -34.22 -6.21
N ASP A 6 -10.15 -34.24 -6.00
CA ASP A 6 -10.99 -33.04 -6.04
C ASP A 6 -10.59 -32.07 -4.91
N SER A 7 -10.36 -32.58 -3.70
CA SER A 7 -9.82 -31.82 -2.55
C SER A 7 -8.45 -31.19 -2.81
N GLU A 8 -7.50 -31.92 -3.41
CA GLU A 8 -6.19 -31.38 -3.76
C GLU A 8 -6.31 -30.28 -4.82
N SER A 9 -7.12 -30.49 -5.86
CA SER A 9 -7.33 -29.49 -6.92
C SER A 9 -7.95 -28.19 -6.40
N ASP A 10 -8.91 -28.29 -5.47
CA ASP A 10 -9.55 -27.14 -4.82
C ASP A 10 -8.55 -26.40 -3.93
N SER A 11 -7.72 -27.12 -3.16
CA SER A 11 -6.70 -26.51 -2.28
C SER A 11 -5.62 -25.75 -3.06
N LEU A 12 -5.22 -26.26 -4.23
CA LEU A 12 -4.28 -25.58 -5.13
C LEU A 12 -4.89 -24.30 -5.70
N GLY A 13 -6.15 -24.35 -6.14
CA GLY A 13 -6.86 -23.18 -6.65
C GLY A 13 -7.02 -22.07 -5.59
N LEU A 14 -7.33 -22.44 -4.35
CA LEU A 14 -7.40 -21.50 -3.23
C LEU A 14 -6.03 -20.87 -2.94
N THR A 15 -4.98 -21.69 -2.86
CA THR A 15 -3.61 -21.22 -2.61
C THR A 15 -3.13 -20.24 -3.68
N GLN A 16 -3.43 -20.52 -4.95
CA GLN A 16 -3.12 -19.61 -6.05
C GLN A 16 -3.84 -18.27 -5.91
N ARG A 17 -5.14 -18.28 -5.58
CA ARG A 17 -5.91 -17.05 -5.36
C ARG A 17 -5.34 -16.22 -4.22
N HIS A 18 -5.01 -16.86 -3.09
CA HIS A 18 -4.36 -16.18 -1.97
C HIS A 18 -3.03 -15.56 -2.41
N PHE A 19 -2.17 -16.31 -3.09
CA PHE A 19 -0.90 -15.78 -3.59
C PHE A 19 -1.07 -14.58 -4.54
N TYR A 20 -2.03 -14.63 -5.46
CA TYR A 20 -2.34 -13.49 -6.33
C TYR A 20 -2.85 -12.28 -5.54
N ASP A 21 -3.66 -12.51 -4.52
CA ASP A 21 -4.20 -11.45 -3.67
C ASP A 21 -3.12 -10.79 -2.81
N SER A 22 -2.20 -11.60 -2.27
CA SER A 22 -0.99 -11.18 -1.56
C SER A 22 -0.08 -10.31 -2.43
N LEU A 23 -0.12 -10.43 -3.76
CA LEU A 23 0.70 -9.60 -4.67
C LEU A 23 -0.07 -8.40 -5.22
N ARG A 24 -1.35 -8.57 -5.58
CA ARG A 24 -2.13 -7.51 -6.25
C ARG A 24 -2.36 -6.31 -5.34
N PHE A 25 -2.62 -6.55 -4.05
CA PHE A 25 -2.98 -5.49 -3.11
C PHE A 25 -1.78 -4.59 -2.79
N PRO A 26 -0.59 -5.13 -2.42
CA PRO A 26 0.61 -4.31 -2.24
C PRO A 26 0.95 -3.46 -3.45
N LEU A 27 0.92 -4.05 -4.64
CA LEU A 27 1.25 -3.34 -5.88
C LEU A 27 0.27 -2.19 -6.15
N ALA A 28 -1.03 -2.43 -5.96
CA ALA A 28 -2.05 -1.40 -6.11
C ALA A 28 -1.88 -0.26 -5.07
N ALA A 29 -1.61 -0.60 -3.81
CA ALA A 29 -1.38 0.37 -2.75
C ALA A 29 -0.14 1.23 -3.01
N ILE A 30 0.97 0.61 -3.40
CA ILE A 30 2.21 1.30 -3.77
C ILE A 30 1.97 2.22 -4.96
N ALA A 31 1.34 1.73 -6.02
CA ALA A 31 1.02 2.53 -7.20
C ALA A 31 0.18 3.75 -6.82
N PHE A 32 -0.82 3.58 -5.96
CA PHE A 32 -1.67 4.66 -5.47
C PHE A 32 -0.87 5.74 -4.71
N ILE A 33 0.02 5.34 -3.79
CA ILE A 33 0.87 6.28 -3.04
C ILE A 33 1.83 7.03 -3.97
N TRP A 34 2.41 6.34 -4.96
CA TRP A 34 3.26 6.96 -5.98
C TRP A 34 2.50 8.00 -6.82
N LEU A 35 1.26 7.70 -7.21
CA LEU A 35 0.40 8.65 -7.93
C LEU A 35 0.09 9.88 -7.09
N ILE A 36 -0.17 9.73 -5.79
CA ILE A 36 -0.37 10.86 -4.87
C ILE A 36 0.87 11.76 -4.83
N HIS A 37 2.06 11.17 -4.65
CA HIS A 37 3.29 11.95 -4.57
C HIS A 37 3.62 12.65 -5.89
N ALA A 38 3.43 11.96 -7.02
CA ALA A 38 3.60 12.53 -8.35
C ALA A 38 2.63 13.70 -8.61
N TYR A 39 1.36 13.53 -8.24
CA TYR A 39 0.35 14.58 -8.36
C TYR A 39 0.70 15.81 -7.51
N LEU A 40 1.02 15.63 -6.23
CA LEU A 40 1.40 16.74 -5.33
C LEU A 40 2.64 17.49 -5.84
N THR A 41 3.64 16.75 -6.35
CA THR A 41 4.84 17.34 -6.96
C THR A 41 4.49 18.12 -8.22
N PHE A 42 3.63 17.57 -9.08
CA PHE A 42 3.23 18.21 -10.34
C PHE A 42 2.48 19.53 -10.12
N VAL A 43 1.59 19.59 -9.13
CA VAL A 43 0.85 20.82 -8.80
C VAL A 43 1.61 21.76 -7.86
N GLY A 44 2.81 21.39 -7.42
CA GLY A 44 3.63 22.18 -6.49
C GLY A 44 3.01 22.32 -5.09
N ALA A 45 2.16 21.38 -4.68
CA ALA A 45 1.52 21.41 -3.37
C ALA A 45 2.46 20.85 -2.29
N ASP A 46 2.49 21.51 -1.14
CA ASP A 46 3.26 21.04 0.01
C ASP A 46 2.56 19.83 0.67
N PRO A 47 3.19 18.63 0.69
CA PRO A 47 2.65 17.43 1.34
C PRO A 47 2.41 17.60 2.84
N GLY A 48 3.13 18.53 3.49
CA GLY A 48 3.01 18.84 4.92
C GLY A 48 1.60 19.26 5.34
N TRP A 49 0.81 19.82 4.41
CA TRP A 49 -0.60 20.10 4.65
C TRP A 49 -1.41 18.85 4.99
N TYR A 50 -1.06 17.69 4.43
CA TYR A 50 -1.70 16.40 4.69
C TYR A 50 -0.94 15.56 5.73
N GLY A 51 0.11 16.12 6.34
CA GLY A 51 0.84 15.52 7.44
C GLY A 51 0.23 15.81 8.81
N ILE A 52 0.79 15.20 9.84
CA ILE A 52 0.42 15.47 11.24
C ILE A 52 1.07 16.79 11.65
N MET A 53 0.25 17.78 12.01
CA MET A 53 0.72 19.07 12.53
C MET A 53 0.23 19.26 13.98
N PRO A 54 1.11 19.08 14.98
CA PRO A 54 0.73 19.26 16.39
C PRO A 54 0.15 20.65 16.66
N ARG A 55 -0.77 20.73 17.63
CA ARG A 55 -1.35 21.98 18.13
C ARG A 55 -2.14 22.79 17.08
N ARG A 56 -2.53 22.15 15.97
CA ARG A 56 -3.38 22.73 14.92
C ARG A 56 -4.55 21.78 14.64
N LEU A 57 -5.79 22.29 14.69
CA LEU A 57 -6.98 21.48 14.40
C LEU A 57 -6.95 20.86 13.00
N TRP A 58 -6.49 21.62 12.00
CA TRP A 58 -6.37 21.11 10.63
C TRP A 58 -5.35 19.97 10.51
N GLY A 59 -4.39 19.85 11.44
CA GLY A 59 -3.40 18.78 11.48
C GLY A 59 -3.98 17.41 11.84
N LEU A 60 -5.21 17.35 12.37
CA LEU A 60 -5.89 16.10 12.71
C LEU A 60 -6.18 15.23 11.49
N ARG A 61 -6.38 15.83 10.30
CA ARG A 61 -6.53 15.07 9.05
C ARG A 61 -5.32 14.19 8.75
N GLY A 62 -4.13 14.65 9.19
CA GLY A 62 -2.86 13.95 9.08
C GLY A 62 -2.85 12.58 9.75
N ILE A 63 -3.73 12.31 10.72
CA ILE A 63 -3.83 10.98 11.34
C ILE A 63 -4.17 9.91 10.30
N VAL A 64 -5.02 10.26 9.32
CA VAL A 64 -5.44 9.35 8.25
C VAL A 64 -4.57 9.53 7.00
N THR A 65 -4.19 10.76 6.67
CA THR A 65 -3.52 11.06 5.40
C THR A 65 -2.00 10.94 5.43
N ALA A 66 -1.36 11.01 6.61
CA ALA A 66 0.11 10.97 6.70
C ALA A 66 0.74 9.70 6.11
N PRO A 67 0.17 8.48 6.24
CA PRO A 67 0.72 7.28 5.59
C PRO A 67 0.76 7.36 4.05
N LEU A 68 -0.03 8.25 3.45
CA LEU A 68 -0.14 8.37 1.99
C LEU A 68 0.78 9.44 1.40
N VAL A 69 1.25 10.41 2.20
CA VAL A 69 2.03 11.56 1.72
C VAL A 69 3.49 11.47 2.14
N HIS A 70 4.39 11.86 1.24
CA HIS A 70 5.83 11.74 1.43
C HIS A 70 6.52 13.07 1.14
N GLY A 71 7.56 13.40 1.91
CA GLY A 71 8.31 14.65 1.79
C GLY A 71 9.40 14.66 0.70
N SER A 72 9.77 13.50 0.15
CA SER A 72 10.73 13.39 -0.95
C SER A 72 10.61 12.07 -1.71
N TRP A 73 11.08 12.07 -2.96
CA TRP A 73 11.17 10.86 -3.79
C TRP A 73 12.04 9.77 -3.15
N GLY A 74 13.15 10.14 -2.51
CA GLY A 74 14.01 9.20 -1.81
C GLY A 74 13.32 8.52 -0.62
N HIS A 75 12.51 9.28 0.13
CA HIS A 75 11.73 8.74 1.24
C HIS A 75 10.62 7.79 0.76
N LEU A 76 9.93 8.13 -0.33
CA LEU A 76 8.94 7.24 -0.95
C LEU A 76 9.58 5.93 -1.46
N ALA A 77 10.70 6.04 -2.16
CA ALA A 77 11.41 4.88 -2.69
C ALA A 77 11.91 3.94 -1.59
N SER A 78 12.47 4.48 -0.49
CA SER A 78 12.97 3.66 0.62
C SER A 78 11.87 2.91 1.37
N ASN A 79 10.63 3.43 1.38
CA ASN A 79 9.48 2.75 1.98
C ASN A 79 8.79 1.76 1.04
N THR A 80 8.99 1.86 -0.28
CA THR A 80 8.30 1.02 -1.26
C THR A 80 8.60 -0.47 -1.06
N PHE A 81 9.88 -0.84 -0.89
CA PHE A 81 10.25 -2.25 -0.70
C PHE A 81 9.78 -2.82 0.65
N PRO A 82 10.02 -2.16 1.81
CA PRO A 82 9.45 -2.61 3.09
C PRO A 82 7.92 -2.72 3.06
N LEU A 83 7.23 -1.74 2.48
CA LEU A 83 5.77 -1.76 2.37
C LEU A 83 5.29 -2.95 1.55
N PHE A 84 5.92 -3.22 0.41
CA PHE A 84 5.60 -4.38 -0.44
C PHE A 84 5.73 -5.69 0.34
N VAL A 85 6.87 -5.92 0.99
CA VAL A 85 7.14 -7.16 1.71
C VAL A 85 6.17 -7.35 2.87
N LEU A 86 5.95 -6.31 3.69
CA LEU A 86 5.06 -6.40 4.84
C LEU A 86 3.63 -6.69 4.40
N THR A 87 3.12 -5.94 3.42
CA THR A 87 1.72 -6.10 2.97
C THR A 87 1.50 -7.43 2.24
N ALA A 88 2.50 -7.94 1.50
CA ALA A 88 2.42 -9.22 0.82
C ALA A 88 2.43 -10.42 1.78
N ILE A 89 3.03 -10.29 2.95
CA ILE A 89 3.07 -11.39 3.94
C ILE A 89 1.84 -11.36 4.86
N THR A 90 1.21 -10.20 5.05
CA THR A 90 0.05 -10.05 5.94
C THR A 90 -1.30 -10.45 5.33
N LEU A 91 -1.39 -10.54 4.00
CA LEU A 91 -2.62 -10.78 3.23
C LEU A 91 -2.54 -12.11 2.49
#